data_AF-A0A7V9LXY9-F1
#
_entry.id   AF-A0A7V9LXY9-F1
#
_cell.length_a   1.000
_cell.length_b   1.000
_cell.length_c   1.000
_cell.angle_alpha   90.00
_cell.angle_beta   90.00
_cell.angle_gamma   90.00
#
_symmetry.space_group_name_H-M   'P 1'
#
loop_
_entity.id
_entity.type
_entity.pdbx_description
1 polymer ?
#
loop_
_entity_poly.entity_id
_entity_poly.type
_entity_poly.pdbx_seq_one_letter_code
_entity_poly.pdbx_strand_id
1 'polypeptide(L)' 'GMRAVLVPHSDIPSAQRVPVDVHPHAVVQRLSDLLPLIDGWRETS' A
#
# COMPACT_ATOMS: atom_id res chain seq x y z
N GLY A 1 14.77 4.02 6.60
CA GLY A 1 13.45 3.97 7.27
C GLY A 1 12.55 2.98 6.55
N MET A 2 11.44 2.55 7.15
CA MET A 2 10.49 1.65 6.50
C MET A 2 9.54 2.42 5.56
N ARG A 3 9.20 1.84 4.40
CA ARG A 3 8.14 2.35 3.50
C ARG A 3 6.90 1.47 3.64
N ALA A 4 5.73 2.08 3.73
CA ALA A 4 4.44 1.39 3.89
C ALA A 4 3.66 1.37 2.57
N VAL A 5 3.13 0.21 2.18
CA VAL A 5 2.22 0.06 1.04
C VAL A 5 0.86 -0.38 1.54
N LEU A 6 -0.19 0.34 1.15
CA LEU A 6 -1.58 -0.04 1.44
C LEU A 6 -2.12 -0.88 0.29
N VAL A 7 -2.66 -2.05 0.60
CA VAL A 7 -3.46 -2.84 -0.35
C VAL A 7 -4.91 -2.74 0.10
N PRO A 8 -5.76 -1.92 -0.57
CA PRO A 8 -7.15 -1.84 -0.20
C PRO A 8 -7.80 -3.21 -0.41
N HIS A 9 -8.38 -3.77 0.63
CA HIS A 9 -9.31 -4.87 0.42
C HIS A 9 -10.50 -4.34 -0.40
N SER A 10 -11.11 -5.22 -1.20
CA SER A 10 -12.43 -4.96 -1.78
C SER A 10 -13.43 -4.58 -0.68
N ASP A 11 -14.43 -3.77 -1.07
CA ASP A 11 -15.44 -3.11 -0.21
C ASP A 11 -15.51 -3.64 1.23
N ILE A 12 -14.68 -3.03 2.10
CA ILE A 12 -14.69 -3.36 3.52
C ILE A 12 -15.97 -2.74 4.10
N PRO A 13 -16.84 -3.53 4.76
CA PRO A 13 -18.02 -3.00 5.43
C PRO A 13 -17.63 -1.85 6.35
N SER A 14 -18.41 -0.77 6.36
CA SER A 14 -18.10 0.46 7.11
C SER A 14 -17.79 0.20 8.59
N ALA A 15 -18.45 -0.79 9.20
CA ALA A 15 -18.22 -1.21 10.58
C ALA A 15 -16.83 -1.83 10.85
N GLN A 16 -16.12 -2.24 9.81
CA GLN A 16 -14.79 -2.86 9.89
C GLN A 16 -13.68 -1.93 9.40
N ARG A 17 -14.01 -0.69 8.99
CA ARG A 17 -13.02 0.30 8.58
C ARG A 17 -12.37 0.88 9.82
N VAL A 18 -11.08 0.60 9.99
CA VAL A 18 -10.26 1.23 11.02
C VAL A 18 -9.70 2.54 10.44
N PRO A 19 -9.92 3.70 11.08
CA PRO A 19 -9.30 4.95 10.64
C PRO A 19 -7.78 4.83 10.77
N VAL A 20 -7.07 5.11 9.69
CA VAL A 20 -5.61 5.13 9.64
C VAL A 20 -5.18 6.58 9.41
N ASP A 21 -4.54 7.20 10.39
CA ASP A 21 -3.98 8.57 10.31
C ASP A 21 -2.65 8.64 9.55
N VAL A 22 -2.20 7.53 8.96
CA VAL A 22 -0.93 7.46 8.23
C VAL A 22 -1.17 7.48 6.71
N HIS A 23 -0.45 8.36 6.02
CA HIS A 23 -0.37 8.33 4.57
C HIS A 23 0.61 7.24 4.13
N PRO A 24 0.17 6.20 3.39
CA PRO A 24 1.07 5.19 2.88
C PRO A 24 2.00 5.78 1.81
N HIS A 25 3.15 5.17 1.60
CA HIS A 25 4.10 5.59 0.57
C HIS A 25 3.64 5.16 -0.83
N ALA A 26 2.76 4.15 -0.91
CA ALA A 26 2.07 3.74 -2.12
C ALA A 26 0.77 3.00 -1.79
N VAL A 27 -0.14 2.95 -2.76
CA VAL A 27 -1.36 2.14 -2.69
C VAL A 27 -1.39 1.21 -3.91
N VAL A 28 -1.64 -0.08 -3.73
CA VAL A 28 -1.72 -1.08 -4.82
C VAL A 28 -2.97 -1.94 -4.69
N GLN A 29 -3.49 -2.48 -5.79
CA GLN A 29 -4.74 -3.27 -5.77
C GLN A 29 -4.50 -4.76 -5.52
N ARG A 30 -3.29 -5.25 -5.79
CA ARG A 30 -2.91 -6.66 -5.60
C ARG A 30 -1.49 -6.76 -5.10
N LEU A 31 -1.18 -7.84 -4.37
CA LEU A 31 0.17 -8.10 -3.90
C LEU A 31 1.17 -8.34 -5.04
N SER A 32 0.70 -8.84 -6.19
CA SER A 32 1.52 -9.00 -7.40
C SER A 32 2.13 -7.68 -7.90
N ASP A 33 1.49 -6.55 -7.59
CA ASP A 33 1.90 -5.23 -8.06
C ASP A 33 3.05 -4.65 -7.21
N LEU A 34 3.46 -5.35 -6.13
CA LEU A 34 4.52 -4.90 -5.22
C LEU A 34 5.91 -5.00 -5.85
N LEU A 35 6.17 -6.05 -6.64
CA LEU A 35 7.50 -6.28 -7.23
C LEU A 35 7.95 -5.09 -8.11
N PRO A 36 7.18 -4.65 -9.13
CA PRO A 36 7.59 -3.51 -9.95
C PRO A 36 7.70 -2.19 -9.15
N LEU A 37 6.89 -2.01 -8.11
CA LEU A 37 6.97 -0.84 -7.23
C LEU A 37 8.28 -0.81 -6.44
N ILE A 38 8.68 -1.96 -5.87
CA ILE A 38 9.92 -2.10 -5.11
C ILE A 38 11.13 -1.91 -6.02
N ASP A 39 11.07 -2.40 -7.26
CA ASP A 39 12.14 -2.22 -8.23
C ASP A 39 12.35 -0.74 -8.56
N GLY A 40 11.28 0.01 -8.87
CA GLY A 40 11.39 1.45 -9.11
C GLY A 40 11.93 2.24 -7.91
N TRP A 41 11.61 1.80 -6.68
CA TRP A 41 12.17 2.39 -5.46
C TRP A 41 13.68 2.21 -5.32
N ARG A 42 14.22 1.10 -5.83
CA ARG A 42 15.66 0.78 -5.78
C ARG A 42 16.43 1.56 -6.83
N GLU A 43 15.82 1.84 -7.98
CA GLU A 43 16.40 2.64 -9.05
C GLU A 43 16.50 4.13 -8.70
N THR A 44 15.62 4.62 -7.81
CA THR A 44 15.58 6.03 -7.38
C THR A 44 16.44 6.31 -6.14
N SER A 45 17.18 5.32 -5.61
CA SER A 45 17.99 5.45 -4.37
C SER A 45 19.48 5.53 -4.64
#